data_AF-A0A7L2BZC4-F1
#
_entry.id   AF-A0A7L2BZC4-F1
#
_cell.length_a   1.000
_cell.length_b   1.000
_cell.length_c   1.000
_cell.angle_alpha   90.00
_cell.angle_beta   90.00
_cell.angle_gamma   90.00
#
_symmetry.space_group_name_H-M   'P 1'
#
loop_
_entity.id
_entity.type
_entity.pdbx_description
1 polymer ?
#
loop_
_entity_poly.entity_id
_entity_poly.type
_entity_poly.pdbx_seq_one_letter_code
_entity_poly.pdbx_strand_id
1 'polypeptide(L)' 'APRPPVLNGTLWVLAGDQVSLTCAASSHPAPILTLLRGRRLLAAAVYEPQVRLELAAAAPEDAGLYLC' A
#
# COMPACT_ATOMS: atom_id res chain seq x y z
N ALA A 1 6.19 -20.94 6.10
CA ALA A 1 4.82 -20.49 5.77
C ALA A 1 4.88 -19.04 5.30
N PRO A 2 4.15 -18.62 4.25
CA PRO A 2 4.16 -17.23 3.81
C PRO A 2 3.43 -16.37 4.84
N ARG A 3 4.05 -15.27 5.28
CA ARG A 3 3.41 -14.31 6.17
C ARG A 3 2.51 -13.38 5.33
N PRO A 4 1.27 -13.08 5.76
CA PRO A 4 0.40 -12.17 5.04
C PRO A 4 1.01 -10.75 4.97
N PRO A 5 0.75 -9.99 3.89
CA PRO A 5 1.22 -8.62 3.79
C PRO A 5 0.59 -7.76 4.88
N VAL A 6 1.38 -6.84 5.44
CA VAL A 6 0.94 -5.91 6.49
C VAL A 6 0.81 -4.53 5.86
N LEU A 7 -0.42 -4.02 5.80
CA LEU A 7 -0.68 -2.60 5.59
C LEU A 7 -0.96 -1.97 6.96
N ASN A 8 -0.33 -0.84 7.28
CA ASN A 8 -0.40 -0.18 8.59
C ASN A 8 -1.85 0.22 8.97
N GLY A 9 -2.58 -0.72 9.59
CA GLY A 9 -3.78 -0.51 10.42
C GLY A 9 -4.76 0.58 9.98
N THR A 10 -5.31 1.29 10.97
CA THR A 10 -6.14 2.48 10.76
C THR A 10 -5.25 3.71 10.95
N LEU A 11 -5.19 4.57 9.93
CA LEU A 11 -4.40 5.80 9.96
C LEU A 11 -5.33 7.02 9.85
N TRP A 12 -5.19 7.98 10.76
CA TRP A 12 -5.81 9.30 10.65
C TRP A 12 -4.75 10.29 10.16
N VAL A 13 -5.05 10.99 9.08
CA VAL A 13 -4.11 11.89 8.38
C VAL A 13 -4.79 13.25 8.20
N LEU A 14 -4.06 14.35 8.40
CA LEU A 14 -4.57 15.67 8.09
C LEU A 14 -4.37 15.99 6.60
N ALA A 15 -5.30 16.75 6.02
CA ALA A 15 -5.15 17.19 4.65
C ALA A 15 -3.86 18.02 4.49
N GLY A 16 -3.07 17.71 3.47
CA GLY A 16 -1.76 18.31 3.21
C GLY A 16 -0.57 17.53 3.76
N ASP A 17 -0.77 16.55 4.66
CA ASP A 17 0.32 15.73 5.18
C ASP A 17 0.91 14.83 4.10
N GLN A 18 2.22 14.56 4.20
CA GLN A 18 2.85 13.52 3.39
C GLN A 18 2.56 12.14 3.99
N VAL A 19 2.12 11.18 3.18
CA VAL A 19 1.82 9.81 3.63
C VAL A 19 2.56 8.81 2.77
N SER A 20 3.22 7.86 3.43
CA SER A 20 3.89 6.73 2.79
C SER A 20 3.21 5.42 3.19
N LEU A 21 2.66 4.71 2.21
CA LEU A 21 2.10 3.37 2.40
C LEU A 21 3.07 2.35 1.82
N THR A 22 3.50 1.39 2.64
CA THR A 22 4.35 0.29 2.20
C THR A 22 3.61 -1.02 2.40
N CYS A 23 3.54 -1.82 1.35
CA CYS A 23 3.12 -3.20 1.42
C CYS A 23 4.32 -4.09 1.16
N ALA A 24 4.55 -5.08 2.01
CA ALA A 24 5.65 -6.01 1.87
C ALA A 24 5.20 -7.44 2.14
N ALA A 25 5.77 -8.39 1.41
CA ALA A 25 5.59 -9.81 1.64
C ALA A 25 6.93 -10.54 1.50
N SER A 26 7.12 -11.58 2.32
CA SER A 26 8.25 -12.49 2.20
C SER A 26 7.74 -13.83 1.68
N SER A 27 8.09 -14.16 0.43
CA SER A 27 7.73 -15.42 -0.22
C SER A 27 8.88 -15.97 -1.04
N HIS A 28 8.87 -17.28 -1.24
CA HIS A 28 9.71 -17.98 -2.20
C HIS A 28 8.80 -18.92 -3.00
N PRO A 29 8.65 -18.74 -4.32
CA PRO A 29 9.30 -17.74 -5.19
C PRO A 29 8.91 -16.29 -4.88
N ALA A 30 9.62 -15.33 -5.48
CA ALA A 30 9.39 -13.89 -5.28
C ALA A 30 7.94 -13.49 -5.63
N PRO A 31 7.30 -12.60 -4.84
CA PRO A 31 5.87 -12.34 -4.97
C PRO A 31 5.56 -11.35 -6.10
N ILE A 32 4.28 -11.22 -6.39
CA ILE A 32 3.70 -10.10 -7.13
C ILE A 32 2.78 -9.37 -6.15
N LEU A 33 3.03 -8.09 -5.92
CA LEU A 33 2.30 -7.26 -4.97
C LEU A 33 1.51 -6.19 -5.69
N THR A 34 0.28 -5.93 -5.23
CA THR A 34 -0.60 -4.89 -5.77
C THR A 34 -1.21 -4.11 -4.63
N LEU A 35 -1.14 -2.78 -4.72
CA LEU A 35 -1.79 -1.87 -3.79
C LEU A 35 -2.98 -1.19 -4.48
N LEU A 36 -4.16 -1.34 -3.89
CA LEU A 36 -5.42 -0.82 -4.42
C LEU A 36 -6.08 0.16 -3.44
N ARG A 37 -6.86 1.11 -3.98
CA ARG A 37 -7.84 1.90 -3.23
C ARG A 37 -9.22 1.67 -3.83
N GLY A 38 -10.10 1.03 -3.06
CA GLY A 38 -11.36 0.50 -3.60
C GLY A 38 -11.11 -0.47 -4.76
N ARG A 39 -11.48 -0.09 -5.99
CA ARG A 39 -11.25 -0.87 -7.22
C ARG A 39 -10.13 -0.33 -8.11
N ARG A 40 -9.43 0.73 -7.68
CA ARG A 40 -8.38 1.38 -8.45
C ARG A 40 -7.02 0.83 -8.06
N LEU A 41 -6.27 0.33 -9.03
CA LEU A 41 -4.86 -0.03 -8.86
C LEU A 41 -4.03 1.26 -8.70
N LEU A 42 -3.23 1.34 -7.64
CA LEU A 42 -2.38 2.50 -7.33
C LEU A 42 -0.91 2.20 -7.59
N ALA A 43 -0.44 1.01 -7.21
CA ALA A 43 0.93 0.58 -7.43
C ALA A 43 1.01 -0.95 -7.56
N ALA A 44 2.01 -1.44 -8.27
CA ALA A 44 2.30 -2.86 -8.39
C ALA A 44 3.82 -3.08 -8.41
N ALA A 45 4.26 -4.22 -7.88
CA ALA A 45 5.64 -4.66 -7.95
C ALA A 45 5.67 -6.15 -8.34
N VAL A 46 6.58 -6.52 -9.23
CA VAL A 46 6.66 -7.85 -9.83
C VAL A 46 8.01 -8.46 -9.50
N TYR A 47 8.00 -9.62 -8.83
CA TYR A 47 9.20 -10.28 -8.30
C TYR A 47 10.01 -9.43 -7.32
N GLU A 48 9.35 -8.47 -6.66
CA GLU A 48 9.93 -7.64 -5.61
C GLU A 48 9.22 -7.89 -4.27
N PRO A 49 9.94 -7.82 -3.14
CA PRO A 49 9.38 -8.13 -1.83
C PRO A 49 8.50 -7.01 -1.25
N GLN A 50 8.46 -5.83 -1.87
CA GLN A 50 7.66 -4.70 -1.39
C GLN A 50 7.20 -3.78 -2.51
N VAL A 51 6.14 -3.02 -2.26
CA VAL A 51 5.65 -1.91 -3.08
C VAL A 51 5.33 -0.72 -2.18
N ARG A 52 5.63 0.49 -2.64
CA ARG A 52 5.42 1.74 -1.89
C ARG A 52 4.59 2.73 -2.70
N LEU A 53 3.66 3.40 -2.03
CA LEU A 53 2.89 4.52 -2.54
C LEU A 53 3.18 5.75 -1.69
N GLU A 54 3.54 6.84 -2.34
CA GLU A 54 3.74 8.14 -1.71
C GLU A 54 2.59 9.07 -2.10
N LEU A 55 1.92 9.62 -1.11
CA LEU A 55 0.98 10.73 -1.24
C LEU A 55 1.71 11.99 -0.78
N ALA A 56 2.07 12.85 -1.73
CA ALA A 56 2.86 14.03 -1.41
C ALA A 56 2.10 15.07 -0.56
N ALA A 57 0.77 15.10 -0.67
CA ALA A 57 -0.13 15.89 0.16
C ALA A 57 -1.47 15.16 0.18
N ALA A 58 -1.85 14.62 1.34
CA ALA A 58 -3.10 13.88 1.48
C ALA A 58 -4.30 14.79 1.22
N ALA A 59 -5.26 14.30 0.42
CA ALA A 59 -6.47 15.03 0.13
C ALA A 59 -7.72 14.24 0.56
N PRO A 60 -8.89 14.89 0.75
CA PRO A 60 -10.12 14.17 1.15
C PRO A 60 -10.51 13.04 0.19
N GLU A 61 -10.16 13.14 -1.10
CA GLU A 61 -10.45 12.11 -2.11
C GLU A 61 -9.52 10.89 -2.00
N ASP A 62 -8.46 11.00 -1.19
CA ASP A 62 -7.57 9.90 -0.85
C ASP A 62 -8.07 9.06 0.34
N ALA A 63 -9.11 9.52 1.03
CA ALA A 63 -9.72 8.75 2.11
C ALA A 63 -10.39 7.47 1.58
N GLY A 64 -10.26 6.38 2.33
CA GLY A 64 -10.92 5.12 2.03
C GLY A 64 -10.13 3.89 2.43
N LEU A 65 -10.61 2.73 1.99
CA LEU A 65 -9.95 1.46 2.24
C LEU A 65 -8.85 1.23 1.19
N TYR A 66 -7.63 1.06 1.68
CA TYR A 66 -6.48 0.60 0.91
C TYR A 66 -6.29 -0.90 1.15
N LEU A 67 -6.00 -1.64 0.10
CA LEU A 67 -5.80 -3.09 0.15
C LEU A 67 -4.50 -3.49 -0.51
N CYS A 68 -3.75 -4.30 0.22
CA CYS A 68 -2.70 -5.18 -0.25
C CYS A 68 -2.98 -6.57 0.36
#